data_AF-A0A3B9BKG4-F1
#
_entry.id   AF-A0A3B9BKG4-F1
#
_cell.length_a   1.000
_cell.length_b   1.000
_cell.length_c   1.000
_cell.angle_alpha   90.00
_cell.angle_beta   90.00
_cell.angle_gamma   90.00
#
_symmetry.space_group_name_H-M   'P 1'
#
loop_
_entity.id
_entity.type
_entity.pdbx_description
1 polymer ?
#
loop_
_entity_poly.entity_id
_entity_poly.type
_entity_poly.pdbx_seq_one_letter_code
_entity_poly.pdbx_strand_id
1 'polypeptide(L)'
;ADFWRACGSDVDFMTPEHHDLVLAVTSHLPHLIAYNIVGTAADLETVTQQEVIKYSASGFRDFTRIAASDPTMWRDIFLNNREAVLEMLGRFTEDLAVLQRAIRWGDGDALFDTFSRTRAIRREIVEAGQDTDKPDFGRQQKNK
;
A
#
# COMPACT_ATOMS: atom_id res chain seq x y z
N ALA A 1 -14.00 17.16 -18.91
CA ALA A 1 -12.80 17.17 -18.04
C ALA A 1 -12.43 18.58 -17.55
N ASP A 2 -12.93 19.63 -18.20
CA ASP A 2 -12.47 21.01 -17.97
C ASP A 2 -12.65 21.50 -16.54
N PHE A 3 -13.71 21.08 -15.85
CA PHE A 3 -13.88 21.36 -14.42
C PHE A 3 -12.69 20.85 -13.58
N TRP A 4 -12.34 19.57 -13.70
CA TRP A 4 -11.24 18.96 -12.95
C TRP A 4 -9.88 19.55 -13.32
N ARG A 5 -9.66 19.86 -14.60
CA ARG A 5 -8.44 20.55 -15.06
C ARG A 5 -8.35 21.97 -14.50
N ALA A 6 -9.46 22.69 -14.41
CA ALA A 6 -9.51 24.02 -13.79
C ALA A 6 -9.22 23.96 -12.27
N CYS A 7 -9.49 22.83 -11.60
CA CYS A 7 -9.08 22.58 -10.22
C CYS A 7 -7.59 22.19 -10.08
N GLY A 8 -6.84 22.08 -11.18
CA GLY A 8 -5.41 21.71 -11.18
C GLY A 8 -5.14 20.21 -11.23
N SER A 9 -6.13 19.37 -11.55
CA SER A 9 -5.94 17.93 -11.71
C SER A 9 -5.53 17.57 -13.14
N ASP A 10 -4.62 16.62 -13.27
CA ASP A 10 -4.43 15.86 -14.52
C ASP A 10 -5.62 14.89 -14.69
N VAL A 11 -6.11 14.76 -15.93
CA VAL A 11 -7.32 13.98 -16.22
C VAL A 11 -7.07 12.99 -17.34
N ASP A 12 -7.10 11.71 -16.97
CA ASP A 12 -7.05 10.56 -17.87
C ASP A 12 -8.42 9.91 -18.06
N PHE A 13 -8.57 9.19 -19.18
CA PHE A 13 -9.77 8.44 -19.52
C PHE A 13 -9.45 6.95 -19.65
N MET A 14 -10.28 6.11 -19.05
CA MET A 14 -10.18 4.67 -19.09
C MET A 14 -11.57 4.03 -18.95
N THR A 15 -11.68 2.73 -19.24
CA THR A 15 -12.92 2.01 -18.96
C THR A 15 -13.07 1.76 -17.46
N PRO A 16 -14.30 1.60 -16.95
CA PRO A 16 -14.51 1.29 -15.53
C PRO A 16 -13.75 0.05 -15.06
N GLU A 17 -13.70 -0.99 -15.89
CA GLU A 17 -13.03 -2.25 -15.57
C GLU A 17 -11.50 -2.06 -15.46
N HIS A 18 -10.93 -1.25 -16.36
CA HIS A 18 -9.50 -0.94 -16.29
C HIS A 18 -9.16 -0.09 -15.06
N HIS A 19 -10.00 0.90 -14.74
CA HIS A 19 -9.87 1.69 -13.52
C HIS A 19 -9.85 0.78 -12.29
N ASP A 20 -10.84 -0.09 -12.16
CA ASP A 20 -11.00 -0.95 -10.99
C ASP A 20 -9.81 -1.91 -10.80
N LEU A 21 -9.25 -2.44 -11.88
CA LEU A 21 -8.04 -3.26 -11.85
C LEU A 21 -6.79 -2.45 -11.45
N VAL A 22 -6.59 -1.27 -12.04
CA VAL A 22 -5.44 -0.41 -11.71
C VAL A 22 -5.49 0.03 -10.24
N LEU A 23 -6.66 0.43 -9.75
CA LEU A 23 -6.83 0.85 -8.36
C LEU A 23 -6.78 -0.33 -7.39
N ALA A 24 -7.15 -1.54 -7.82
CA ALA A 24 -6.97 -2.75 -7.00
C ALA A 24 -5.51 -2.96 -6.61
N VAL A 25 -4.57 -2.79 -7.54
CA VAL A 25 -3.13 -2.97 -7.26
C VAL A 25 -2.46 -1.72 -6.66
N THR A 26 -2.82 -0.52 -7.11
CA THR A 26 -2.14 0.72 -6.70
C THR A 26 -2.71 1.36 -5.43
N SER A 27 -3.93 0.99 -5.01
CA SER A 27 -4.62 1.61 -3.87
C SER A 27 -5.24 0.59 -2.93
N HIS A 28 -6.12 -0.30 -3.42
CA HIS A 28 -6.95 -1.14 -2.54
C HIS A 28 -6.13 -2.22 -1.82
N LEU A 29 -5.31 -2.96 -2.57
CA LEU A 29 -4.45 -3.98 -1.99
C LEU A 29 -3.46 -3.38 -0.97
N PRO A 30 -2.75 -2.26 -1.24
CA PRO A 30 -1.95 -1.58 -0.22
C PRO A 30 -2.70 -1.29 1.10
N HIS A 31 -3.97 -0.84 1.04
CA HIS A 31 -4.78 -0.61 2.24
C HIS A 31 -5.12 -1.92 2.95
N LEU A 32 -5.46 -2.98 2.21
CA LEU A 32 -5.76 -4.29 2.80
C LEU A 32 -4.55 -4.86 3.54
N ILE A 33 -3.36 -4.77 2.94
CA ILE A 33 -2.10 -5.21 3.57
C ILE A 33 -1.78 -4.37 4.81
N ALA A 34 -2.04 -3.06 4.77
CA ALA A 34 -1.87 -2.19 5.93
C ALA A 34 -2.77 -2.60 7.10
N TYR A 35 -4.07 -2.81 6.86
CA TYR A 35 -4.99 -3.31 7.89
C TYR A 35 -4.53 -4.65 8.46
N ASN A 36 -4.08 -5.57 7.61
CA ASN A 36 -3.65 -6.90 8.03
C ASN A 36 -2.37 -6.88 8.89
N ILE A 37 -1.36 -6.10 8.51
CA ILE A 37 -0.10 -5.98 9.27
C ILE A 37 -0.36 -5.33 10.64
N VAL A 38 -1.17 -4.27 10.68
CA VAL A 38 -1.52 -3.59 11.94
C VAL A 38 -2.34 -4.49 12.85
N GLY A 39 -3.33 -5.22 12.30
CA GLY A 39 -4.10 -6.21 13.05
C GLY A 39 -3.23 -7.33 13.62
N THR A 40 -2.33 -7.90 12.79
CA THR A 40 -1.37 -8.92 13.24
C THR A 40 -0.52 -8.43 14.41
N ALA A 41 -0.05 -7.18 14.34
CA ALA A 41 0.75 -6.59 15.39
C ALA A 41 -0.07 -6.36 16.68
N ALA A 42 -1.32 -5.91 16.57
CA ALA A 42 -2.21 -5.75 17.72
C ALA A 42 -2.49 -7.08 18.44
N ASP A 43 -2.70 -8.15 17.68
CA ASP A 43 -2.88 -9.49 18.25
C ASP A 43 -1.62 -9.96 19.00
N LEU A 44 -0.44 -9.64 18.48
CA LEU A 44 0.84 -9.94 19.15
C LEU A 44 1.15 -9.02 20.35
N GLU A 45 0.60 -7.80 20.41
CA GLU A 45 0.77 -6.90 21.57
C GLU A 45 0.20 -7.52 22.85
N THR A 46 -0.86 -8.31 22.73
CA THR A 46 -1.43 -9.07 23.85
C THR A 46 -0.42 -10.04 24.48
N VAL A 47 0.57 -10.48 23.70
CA VAL A 47 1.67 -11.37 24.13
C VAL A 47 2.92 -10.57 24.53
N THR A 48 3.18 -9.44 23.86
CA THR A 48 4.45 -8.69 23.94
C THR A 48 4.39 -7.41 24.79
N GLN A 49 3.27 -7.12 25.46
CA GLN A 49 3.14 -6.04 26.46
C GLN A 49 3.67 -4.65 26.01
N GLN A 50 3.03 -4.02 25.03
CA GLN A 50 3.31 -2.64 24.57
C GLN A 50 4.61 -2.43 23.77
N GLU A 51 5.34 -3.50 23.45
CA GLU A 51 6.55 -3.41 22.61
C GLU A 51 6.26 -2.95 21.18
N VAL A 52 5.09 -3.28 20.64
CA VAL A 52 4.68 -2.91 19.27
C VAL A 52 4.62 -1.39 19.10
N ILE A 53 4.03 -0.67 20.05
CA ILE A 53 3.97 0.80 20.02
C ILE A 53 5.37 1.38 20.25
N LYS A 54 6.11 0.85 21.24
CA LYS A 54 7.42 1.37 21.63
C LYS A 54 8.49 1.22 20.54
N TYR A 55 8.44 0.13 19.78
CA TYR A 55 9.41 -0.18 18.71
C TYR A 55 8.83 0.01 17.31
N SER A 56 7.74 0.79 17.19
CA SER A 56 7.20 1.16 15.89
C SER A 56 8.21 2.00 15.09
N ALA A 57 8.98 1.32 14.25
CA ALA A 57 9.90 1.95 13.31
C ALA A 57 9.13 2.61 12.16
N SER A 58 9.82 3.44 11.36
CA SER A 58 9.23 4.21 10.26
C SER A 58 8.34 3.38 9.33
N GLY A 59 8.77 2.17 8.96
CA GLY A 59 8.00 1.29 8.07
C GLY A 59 6.64 0.85 8.65
N PHE A 60 6.57 0.53 9.95
CA PHE A 60 5.29 0.18 10.58
C PHE A 60 4.40 1.42 10.73
N ARG A 61 4.99 2.59 11.02
CA ARG A 61 4.26 3.87 11.09
C ARG A 61 3.58 4.23 9.77
N ASP A 62 4.19 3.92 8.63
CA ASP A 62 3.58 4.18 7.32
C ASP A 62 2.34 3.31 7.09
N PHE A 63 2.36 2.05 7.53
CA PHE A 63 1.17 1.19 7.51
C PHE A 63 0.09 1.64 8.49
N THR A 64 0.44 2.07 9.71
CA THR A 64 -0.57 2.57 10.66
C THR A 64 -1.26 3.84 10.15
N ARG A 65 -0.56 4.71 9.42
CA ARG A 65 -1.17 5.87 8.77
C ARG A 65 -2.24 5.46 7.75
N ILE A 66 -1.97 4.42 6.95
CA ILE A 66 -2.92 3.93 5.93
C ILE A 66 -4.10 3.22 6.61
N ALA A 67 -3.84 2.38 7.62
CA ALA A 67 -4.86 1.65 8.36
C ALA A 67 -5.76 2.55 9.24
N ALA A 68 -5.39 3.81 9.47
CA ALA A 68 -6.22 4.79 10.15
C ALA A 68 -7.36 5.37 9.28
N SER A 69 -7.47 4.92 8.03
CA SER A 69 -8.54 5.34 7.10
C SER A 69 -9.93 4.89 7.56
N ASP A 70 -10.97 5.58 7.07
CA ASP A 70 -12.36 5.31 7.46
C ASP A 70 -12.80 3.87 7.14
N PRO A 71 -13.24 3.09 8.14
CA PRO A 71 -13.57 1.68 7.94
C PRO A 71 -14.85 1.47 7.11
N THR A 72 -15.77 2.44 7.09
CA THR A 72 -17.01 2.34 6.31
C THR A 72 -16.70 2.44 4.82
N MET A 73 -15.91 3.44 4.44
CA MET A 73 -15.43 3.65 3.08
C MET A 73 -14.65 2.44 2.57
N TRP A 74 -13.68 1.94 3.34
CA TRP A 74 -12.85 0.82 2.89
C TRP A 74 -13.60 -0.50 2.82
N ARG A 75 -14.54 -0.75 3.74
CA ARG A 75 -15.49 -1.87 3.61
C ARG A 75 -16.22 -1.80 2.27
N ASP A 76 -16.78 -0.64 1.94
CA ASP A 76 -17.58 -0.49 0.73
C ASP A 76 -16.72 -0.60 -0.54
N ILE A 77 -15.48 -0.08 -0.53
CA ILE A 77 -14.51 -0.28 -1.63
C ILE A 77 -14.27 -1.77 -1.88
N PHE A 78 -13.98 -2.55 -0.82
CA PHE A 78 -13.70 -3.98 -0.99
C PHE A 78 -14.92 -4.79 -1.42
N LEU A 79 -16.12 -4.40 -0.98
CA LEU A 79 -17.35 -5.08 -1.40
C LEU A 79 -17.74 -4.76 -2.85
N ASN A 80 -17.49 -3.52 -3.32
CA ASN A 80 -17.86 -3.10 -4.67
C ASN A 80 -16.80 -3.45 -5.72
N ASN A 81 -15.51 -3.55 -5.37
CA ASN A 81 -14.44 -3.96 -6.28
C ASN A 81 -13.84 -5.34 -5.91
N ARG A 82 -14.70 -6.26 -5.46
CA ARG A 82 -14.28 -7.55 -4.89
C ARG A 82 -13.44 -8.38 -5.86
N GLU A 83 -13.88 -8.53 -7.11
CA GLU A 83 -13.26 -9.45 -8.06
C GLU A 83 -11.82 -9.03 -8.40
N ALA A 84 -11.58 -7.75 -8.73
CA ALA A 84 -10.23 -7.27 -9.02
C ALA A 84 -9.33 -7.30 -7.78
N VAL A 85 -9.88 -7.01 -6.60
CA VAL A 85 -9.13 -7.12 -5.33
C VAL A 85 -8.71 -8.56 -5.06
N LEU A 86 -9.62 -9.53 -5.23
CA LEU A 86 -9.29 -10.95 -5.03
C LEU A 86 -8.25 -11.45 -6.03
N GLU A 87 -8.32 -11.00 -7.29
CA GLU A 87 -7.32 -11.33 -8.29
C GLU A 87 -5.93 -10.83 -7.88
N MET A 88 -5.82 -9.56 -7.48
CA MET A 88 -4.54 -8.98 -7.06
C MET A 88 -4.04 -9.58 -5.74
N LEU A 89 -4.94 -9.87 -4.80
CA LEU A 89 -4.61 -10.54 -3.54
C LEU A 89 -4.05 -11.95 -3.77
N GLY A 90 -4.62 -12.68 -4.74
CA GLY A 90 -4.11 -14.00 -5.14
C GLY A 90 -2.66 -13.94 -5.61
N ARG A 91 -2.37 -13.06 -6.56
CA ARG A 91 -1.00 -12.83 -7.06
C ARG A 91 -0.03 -12.42 -5.95
N PHE A 92 -0.45 -11.50 -5.09
CA PHE A 92 0.34 -11.09 -3.92
C PHE A 92 0.65 -12.26 -2.97
N THR A 93 -0.33 -13.13 -2.73
CA THR A 93 -0.17 -14.29 -1.84
C THR A 93 0.84 -15.28 -2.41
N GLU A 94 0.82 -15.52 -3.72
CA GLU A 94 1.80 -16.35 -4.42
C GLU A 94 3.22 -15.77 -4.31
N ASP A 95 3.37 -14.47 -4.58
CA ASP A 95 4.64 -13.76 -4.45
C ASP A 95 5.18 -13.79 -3.01
N LEU A 96 4.31 -13.61 -2.02
CA LEU A 96 4.67 -13.71 -0.61
C LEU A 96 5.13 -15.12 -0.24
N ALA A 97 4.49 -16.16 -0.78
CA ALA A 97 4.91 -17.55 -0.57
C ALA A 97 6.29 -17.83 -1.18
N VAL A 98 6.63 -17.21 -2.31
CA VAL A 98 8.00 -17.28 -2.89
C VAL A 98 9.01 -16.66 -1.92
N LEU A 99 8.76 -15.44 -1.43
CA LEU A 99 9.64 -14.78 -0.47
C LEU A 99 9.79 -15.58 0.84
N GLN A 100 8.70 -16.13 1.34
CA GLN A 100 8.73 -16.99 2.54
C GLN A 100 9.61 -18.23 2.32
N ARG A 101 9.56 -18.86 1.15
CA ARG A 101 10.43 -20.01 0.82
C ARG A 101 11.90 -19.59 0.74
N ALA A 102 12.19 -18.47 0.08
CA ALA A 102 13.56 -17.95 0.00
C ALA A 102 14.16 -17.71 1.39
N ILE A 103 13.40 -17.08 2.30
CA ILE A 103 13.81 -16.90 3.70
C ILE A 103 14.03 -18.25 4.39
N ARG A 104 13.07 -19.18 4.26
CA ARG A 104 13.13 -20.49 4.92
C ARG A 104 14.37 -21.29 4.53
N TRP A 105 14.81 -21.18 3.29
CA TRP A 105 15.95 -21.92 2.76
C TRP A 105 17.25 -21.12 2.72
N GLY A 106 17.24 -19.87 3.20
CA GLY A 106 18.42 -19.01 3.19
C GLY A 106 18.89 -18.63 1.77
N ASP A 107 17.97 -18.57 0.82
CA ASP A 107 18.23 -18.19 -0.57
C ASP A 107 18.42 -16.67 -0.68
N GLY A 108 19.63 -16.22 -0.35
CA GLY A 108 20.00 -14.80 -0.34
C GLY A 108 19.95 -14.15 -1.73
N ASP A 109 20.27 -14.91 -2.78
CA ASP A 109 20.28 -14.40 -4.15
C ASP A 109 18.85 -14.10 -4.63
N ALA A 110 17.90 -15.02 -4.40
CA ALA A 110 16.49 -14.79 -4.74
C ALA A 110 15.90 -13.56 -4.01
N LEU A 111 16.29 -13.35 -2.76
CA LEU A 111 15.90 -12.16 -2.00
C LEU A 111 16.52 -10.89 -2.59
N PHE A 112 17.83 -10.91 -2.86
CA PHE A 112 18.56 -9.78 -3.42
C PHE A 112 18.00 -9.35 -4.78
N ASP A 113 17.72 -10.30 -5.66
CA ASP A 113 17.15 -10.05 -6.99
C ASP A 113 15.77 -9.42 -6.88
N THR A 114 14.93 -9.96 -6.00
CA THR A 114 13.57 -9.42 -5.78
C THR A 114 13.63 -7.99 -5.25
N PHE A 115 14.46 -7.70 -4.25
CA PHE A 115 14.60 -6.37 -3.68
C PHE A 115 15.23 -5.37 -4.66
N SER A 116 16.17 -5.82 -5.49
CA SER A 116 16.80 -4.98 -6.51
C SER A 116 15.79 -4.55 -7.57
N ARG A 117 14.93 -5.49 -8.01
CA ARG A 117 13.84 -5.21 -8.95
C ARG A 117 12.83 -4.21 -8.38
N THR A 118 12.39 -4.38 -7.14
CA THR A 118 11.41 -3.47 -6.53
C THR A 118 11.98 -2.08 -6.27
N ARG A 119 13.29 -1.98 -5.96
CA ARG A 119 13.99 -0.70 -5.85
C ARG A 119 14.04 0.08 -7.18
N ALA A 120 14.12 -0.60 -8.32
CA ALA A 120 14.07 0.05 -9.62
C ALA A 120 12.73 0.76 -9.85
N ILE A 121 11.60 0.07 -9.57
CA ILE A 121 10.26 0.64 -9.68
C ILE A 121 10.10 1.91 -8.81
N ARG A 122 10.63 1.89 -7.57
CA ARG A 122 10.60 3.08 -6.72
C ARG A 122 11.34 4.27 -7.34
N ARG A 123 12.48 4.04 -8.00
CA ARG A 123 13.23 5.12 -8.66
C ARG A 123 12.42 5.73 -9.79
N GLU A 124 11.75 4.91 -10.59
CA GLU A 124 10.86 5.38 -11.67
C GLU A 124 9.72 6.26 -11.13
N ILE A 125 9.11 5.88 -10.00
CA ILE A 125 8.07 6.68 -9.34
C ILE A 125 8.61 8.05 -8.88
N VAL A 126 9.82 8.07 -8.31
CA VAL A 126 10.48 9.32 -7.86
C VAL A 126 10.81 10.21 -9.06
N GLU A 127 11.36 9.63 -10.13
CA GLU A 127 11.69 10.35 -11.37
C GLU A 127 10.45 10.92 -12.06
N ALA A 128 9.31 10.22 -11.96
CA ALA A 128 8.02 10.70 -12.42
C ALA A 128 7.41 11.82 -11.53
N GLY A 129 8.10 12.22 -10.46
CA GLY A 129 7.63 13.27 -9.53
C GLY A 129 6.41 12.86 -8.70
N GLN A 130 6.09 11.56 -8.64
CA GLN A 130 4.95 11.02 -7.91
C GLN A 130 5.29 10.70 -6.44
N ASP A 131 6.50 11.04 -6.01
CA ASP A 131 6.92 10.91 -4.62
C ASP A 131 6.79 12.23 -3.86
N THR A 132 6.50 12.15 -2.56
CA THR A 132 6.42 13.33 -1.70
C THR A 132 7.15 13.09 -0.39
N ASP A 133 8.28 13.76 -0.21
CA ASP A 133 9.08 13.71 1.04
C ASP A 133 8.43 14.48 2.21
N LYS A 134 7.29 15.14 1.96
CA LYS A 134 6.61 15.98 2.96
C LYS A 134 5.63 15.15 3.80
N PRO A 135 5.51 15.40 5.11
CA PRO A 135 4.43 14.84 5.93
C PRO A 135 3.07 15.07 5.27
N ASP A 136 2.19 14.06 5.30
CA ASP A 136 0.84 14.11 4.72
C ASP A 136 0.80 14.40 3.20
N PHE A 137 1.78 13.91 2.44
CA PHE A 137 1.91 14.16 0.99
C PHE A 137 1.91 15.65 0.63
N GLY A 138 2.35 16.51 1.54
CA GLY A 138 2.33 17.97 1.36
C GLY A 138 0.95 18.63 1.52
N ARG A 139 -0.07 17.93 2.04
CA ARG A 139 -1.45 18.43 2.19
C ARG A 139 -1.69 19.35 3.39
N GLN A 140 -0.69 19.66 4.21
CA GLN A 140 -0.87 20.62 5.30
C GLN A 140 -1.17 22.03 4.77
N GLN A 141 -2.44 22.43 4.86
CA GLN A 141 -2.86 23.83 4.78
C GLN A 141 -2.24 24.59 5.96
N LYS A 142 -1.26 25.44 5.68
CA LYS A 142 -0.98 26.59 6.54
C LYS A 142 -2.04 27.65 6.26
N ASN A 143 -3.09 27.68 7.07
CA ASN A 143 -3.86 28.90 7.27
C ASN A 143 -3.56 29.41 8.68
N LYS A 144 -2.72 30.46 8.74
CA LYS A 144 -2.76 31.44 9.82
C LYS A 144 -3.83 32.47 9.48
#